data_AF-A0A453SAV7-F1
#
_entry.id   AF-A0A453SAV7-F1
#
_cell.length_a   1.000
_cell.length_b   1.000
_cell.length_c   1.000
_cell.angle_alpha   90.00
_cell.angle_beta   90.00
_cell.angle_gamma   90.00
#
_symmetry.space_group_name_H-M   'P 1'
#
loop_
_entity.id
_entity.type
_entity.pdbx_description
1 polymer ?
#
loop_
_entity_poly.entity_id
_entity_poly.type
_entity_poly.pdbx_seq_one_letter_code
_entity_poly.pdbx_strand_id
1 'polypeptide(L)'
;RDGVSEGQFYQVLLYELDAIRKACASLEPNYQPPVTFVVVQKRHHTRLFANNHKDRSSMDKSGNILPGTVVDSKICHPTEFDFYLCSHAGIQGTSRPAHYHVLWDENNFSADEMQTLTNNLCYTYARCTRSVSV
;
A
#
# COMPACT_ATOMS: atom_id res chain seq x y z
N ARG A 1 -2.32 -5.84 5.39
CA ARG A 1 -1.51 -6.86 6.11
C ARG A 1 -0.04 -6.50 6.01
N ASP A 2 0.61 -6.09 7.10
CA ASP A 2 2.05 -5.76 7.12
C ASP A 2 2.91 -7.00 7.40
N GLY A 3 4.18 -6.97 7.00
CA GLY A 3 5.22 -7.92 7.45
C GLY A 3 5.24 -9.29 6.77
N VAL A 4 4.69 -9.40 5.56
CA VAL A 4 4.66 -10.65 4.77
C VAL A 4 5.61 -10.50 3.59
N SER A 5 6.45 -11.51 3.34
CA SER A 5 7.32 -11.56 2.15
C SER A 5 6.61 -12.21 0.96
N GLU A 6 7.03 -11.89 -0.27
CA GLU A 6 6.40 -12.39 -1.50
C GLU A 6 6.28 -13.93 -1.53
N GLY A 7 7.34 -14.65 -1.11
CA GLY A 7 7.33 -16.11 -1.04
C GLY A 7 6.31 -16.71 -0.06
N GLN A 8 5.68 -15.88 0.77
CA GLN A 8 4.66 -16.28 1.74
C GLN A 8 3.25 -15.81 1.36
N PHE A 9 3.08 -15.02 0.29
CA PHE A 9 1.81 -14.40 -0.08
C PHE A 9 0.68 -15.42 -0.17
N TYR A 10 0.88 -16.49 -0.93
CA TYR A 10 -0.15 -17.51 -1.14
C TYR A 10 -0.53 -18.23 0.15
N GLN A 11 0.46 -18.65 0.95
CA GLN A 11 0.21 -19.36 2.20
C GLN A 11 -0.54 -18.47 3.21
N VAL A 12 -0.11 -17.22 3.35
CA VAL A 12 -0.74 -16.26 4.25
C VAL A 12 -2.15 -15.91 3.78
N LEU A 13 -2.32 -15.67 2.47
CA LEU A 13 -3.63 -15.38 1.90
C LEU A 13 -4.62 -16.51 2.19
N LEU A 14 -4.28 -17.75 1.85
CA LEU A 14 -5.19 -18.88 2.05
C LEU A 14 -5.61 -19.04 3.52
N TYR A 15 -4.65 -18.96 4.43
CA TYR A 15 -4.91 -19.15 5.85
C TYR A 15 -5.69 -17.98 6.47
N GLU A 16 -5.27 -16.74 6.21
CA GLU A 16 -5.88 -15.55 6.80
C GLU A 16 -7.25 -15.24 6.17
N LEU A 17 -7.44 -15.46 4.86
CA LEU A 17 -8.73 -15.27 4.21
C LEU A 17 -9.77 -16.30 4.70
N ASP A 18 -9.40 -17.57 4.82
CA ASP A 18 -10.28 -18.61 5.40
C ASP A 18 -10.65 -18.27 6.85
N ALA A 19 -9.69 -17.79 7.65
CA ALA A 19 -9.97 -17.34 9.02
C ALA A 19 -10.96 -16.17 9.07
N ILE A 20 -10.83 -15.17 8.17
CA ILE A 20 -11.79 -14.06 8.03
C ILE A 20 -13.18 -14.60 7.68
N ARG A 21 -13.28 -15.53 6.72
CA ARG A 21 -14.56 -16.14 6.32
C ARG A 21 -15.23 -16.90 7.46
N LYS A 22 -14.47 -17.70 8.19
CA LYS A 22 -14.95 -18.43 9.38
C LYS A 22 -15.45 -17.48 10.46
N ALA A 23 -14.75 -16.35 10.68
CA ALA A 23 -15.18 -15.33 11.63
C ALA A 23 -16.51 -14.70 11.20
N CYS A 24 -16.67 -14.33 9.92
CA CYS A 24 -17.94 -13.81 9.40
C CYS A 24 -19.08 -14.83 9.57
N ALA A 25 -18.87 -16.09 9.19
CA ALA A 25 -19.87 -17.15 9.34
C ALA A 25 -20.24 -17.46 10.80
N SER A 26 -19.34 -17.18 11.76
CA SER A 26 -19.61 -17.36 13.19
C SER A 26 -20.52 -16.28 13.79
N LEU A 27 -20.61 -15.11 13.13
CA LEU A 27 -21.46 -14.00 13.58
C LEU A 27 -22.92 -14.18 13.18
N GLU A 28 -23.16 -14.53 11.90
CA GLU A 28 -24.51 -14.70 11.36
C GLU A 28 -24.50 -15.69 10.19
N PRO A 29 -25.48 -16.61 10.10
CA PRO A 29 -25.64 -17.48 8.95
C PRO A 29 -25.73 -16.67 7.64
N ASN A 30 -24.95 -17.05 6.63
CA ASN A 30 -24.87 -16.38 5.33
C ASN A 30 -24.25 -14.97 5.33
N TYR A 31 -23.66 -14.50 6.44
CA TYR A 31 -22.90 -13.26 6.41
C TYR A 31 -21.57 -13.45 5.66
N GLN A 32 -21.55 -13.00 4.41
CA GLN A 32 -20.42 -13.11 3.49
C GLN A 32 -20.07 -11.74 2.91
N PRO A 33 -19.51 -10.81 3.72
CA PRO A 33 -19.11 -9.50 3.21
C PRO A 33 -17.99 -9.65 2.17
N PRO A 34 -17.94 -8.81 1.13
CA PRO A 34 -16.83 -8.80 0.20
C PRO A 34 -15.52 -8.42 0.90
N VAL A 35 -14.45 -9.13 0.61
CA VAL A 35 -13.12 -8.92 1.23
C VAL A 35 -12.13 -8.44 0.19
N THR A 36 -11.35 -7.42 0.56
CA THR A 36 -10.15 -7.01 -0.15
C THR A 36 -8.94 -7.22 0.76
N PHE A 37 -7.98 -8.03 0.30
CA PHE A 37 -6.79 -8.41 1.04
C PHE A 37 -5.56 -7.75 0.40
N VAL A 38 -5.01 -6.74 1.08
CA VAL A 38 -3.84 -5.99 0.61
C VAL A 38 -2.66 -6.26 1.54
N VAL A 39 -1.53 -6.71 0.99
CA VAL A 39 -0.25 -6.78 1.69
C VAL A 39 0.47 -5.45 1.52
N VAL A 40 1.07 -4.95 2.61
CA VAL A 40 1.93 -3.77 2.59
C VAL A 40 3.34 -4.15 3.01
N GLN A 41 4.34 -3.67 2.27
CA GLN A 41 5.75 -3.93 2.51
C GLN A 41 6.51 -2.61 2.51
N LYS A 42 7.09 -2.25 3.65
CA LYS A 42 7.97 -1.07 3.78
C LYS A 42 9.47 -1.43 3.74
N ARG A 43 9.80 -2.72 3.90
CA ARG A 43 11.18 -3.23 3.98
C ARG A 43 11.56 -3.92 2.67
N HIS A 44 11.77 -3.14 1.63
CA HIS A 44 12.30 -3.58 0.33
C HIS A 44 13.42 -2.65 -0.17
N HIS A 45 13.98 -2.99 -1.32
CA HIS A 45 15.14 -2.29 -1.91
C HIS A 45 14.77 -1.21 -2.93
N THR A 46 13.53 -1.18 -3.42
CA THR A 46 13.05 -0.12 -4.33
C THR A 46 13.17 1.28 -3.72
N ARG A 47 13.72 2.21 -4.48
CA ARG A 47 13.82 3.65 -4.16
C ARG A 47 13.36 4.45 -5.37
N LEU A 48 12.65 5.54 -5.10
CA LEU A 48 12.10 6.42 -6.12
C LEU A 48 12.70 7.82 -5.96
N PHE A 49 13.05 8.44 -7.08
CA PHE A 49 13.69 9.74 -7.14
C PHE A 49 12.97 10.60 -8.18
N ALA A 50 12.89 11.91 -7.93
CA ALA A 50 12.43 12.85 -8.95
C ALA A 50 13.44 12.86 -10.11
N ASN A 51 12.94 12.80 -11.35
CA ASN A 51 13.79 12.79 -12.54
C ASN A 51 14.64 14.07 -12.66
N ASN A 52 14.10 15.21 -12.22
CA ASN A 52 14.80 16.49 -12.25
C ASN A 52 15.08 17.01 -10.83
N HIS A 53 16.27 16.72 -10.31
CA HIS A 53 16.71 17.20 -9.00
C HIS A 53 16.87 18.72 -8.87
N LYS A 54 16.82 19.47 -9.99
CA LYS A 54 16.85 20.94 -9.97
C LYS A 54 15.45 21.53 -9.82
N ASP A 55 14.40 20.76 -10.15
CA ASP A 55 13.02 21.20 -10.02
C ASP A 55 12.51 20.95 -8.60
N ARG A 56 12.60 21.98 -7.76
CA ARG A 56 12.12 21.94 -6.38
C ARG A 56 10.61 21.76 -6.25
N SER A 57 9.83 21.99 -7.32
CA SER A 57 8.38 21.73 -7.28
C SER A 57 8.04 20.24 -7.30
N SER A 58 8.97 19.41 -7.79
CA SER A 58 8.83 17.96 -7.88
C SER A 58 9.38 17.19 -6.67
N MET A 59 9.91 17.90 -5.67
CA MET A 59 10.55 17.31 -4.50
C MET A 59 10.08 17.95 -3.20
N ASP A 60 10.16 17.20 -2.11
CA ASP A 60 9.97 17.75 -0.78
C ASP A 60 11.20 18.54 -0.29
N LYS A 61 11.11 19.09 0.92
CA LYS A 61 12.19 19.89 1.53
C LYS A 61 13.50 19.12 1.74
N SER A 62 13.45 17.80 1.80
CA SER A 62 14.61 16.92 1.96
C SER A 62 15.22 16.44 0.64
N GLY A 63 14.59 16.78 -0.49
CA GLY A 63 14.99 16.31 -1.82
C GLY A 63 14.42 14.94 -2.19
N ASN A 64 13.46 14.42 -1.42
CA ASN A 64 12.74 13.19 -1.76
C ASN A 64 11.55 13.49 -2.69
N ILE A 65 10.96 12.43 -3.25
CA ILE A 65 9.68 12.51 -3.96
C ILE A 65 8.57 13.04 -3.03
N LEU A 66 7.57 13.70 -3.61
CA LEU A 66 6.47 14.29 -2.86
C LEU A 66 5.59 13.23 -2.16
N PRO A 67 5.00 13.55 -0.99
CA PRO A 67 3.95 12.75 -0.39
C PRO A 67 2.79 12.54 -1.36
N GLY A 68 2.27 11.32 -1.43
CA GLY A 68 1.22 10.93 -2.38
C GLY A 68 1.75 10.48 -3.76
N THR A 69 3.07 10.45 -3.97
CA THR A 69 3.64 9.88 -5.20
C THR A 69 3.28 8.41 -5.32
N VAL A 70 2.64 8.03 -6.41
CA VAL A 70 2.27 6.65 -6.75
C VAL A 70 3.04 6.18 -7.98
N VAL A 71 3.45 4.91 -7.99
CA VAL A 71 3.97 4.21 -9.17
C VAL A 71 3.31 2.84 -9.25
N ASP A 72 2.53 2.60 -10.30
CA ASP A 72 1.78 1.37 -10.57
C ASP A 72 2.11 0.77 -11.96
N SER A 73 3.17 1.26 -12.60
CA SER A 73 3.56 0.84 -13.94
C SER A 73 5.09 0.69 -14.07
N LYS A 74 5.52 -0.03 -15.11
CA LYS A 74 6.92 -0.33 -15.51
C LYS A 74 7.73 -1.17 -14.53
N ILE A 75 7.75 -0.81 -13.25
CA ILE A 75 8.53 -1.48 -12.20
C ILE A 75 7.68 -2.35 -11.27
N CYS A 76 6.37 -2.36 -11.49
CA CYS A 76 5.39 -3.16 -10.77
C CYS A 76 5.26 -4.55 -11.42
N HIS A 77 4.54 -5.45 -10.78
CA HIS A 77 4.35 -6.81 -11.27
C HIS A 77 3.68 -6.78 -12.67
N PRO A 78 4.11 -7.65 -13.62
CA PRO A 78 3.60 -7.60 -15.00
C PRO A 78 2.13 -7.97 -15.14
N THR A 79 1.54 -8.66 -14.16
CA THR A 79 0.18 -9.22 -14.25
C THR A 79 -0.65 -9.08 -12.98
N GLU A 80 -0.02 -8.77 -11.84
CA GLU A 80 -0.72 -8.69 -10.56
C GLU A 80 -1.05 -7.23 -10.28
N PHE A 81 -1.98 -7.01 -9.34
CA PHE A 81 -2.34 -5.67 -8.95
C PHE A 81 -1.47 -5.23 -7.78
N ASP A 82 -0.39 -4.51 -8.10
CA ASP A 82 0.51 -3.91 -7.14
C ASP A 82 0.85 -2.45 -7.47
N PHE A 83 1.25 -1.69 -6.46
CA PHE A 83 1.68 -0.31 -6.63
C PHE A 83 2.58 0.13 -5.47
N TYR A 84 3.47 1.07 -5.76
CA TYR A 84 4.22 1.81 -4.76
C TYR A 84 3.49 3.11 -4.41
N LEU A 85 3.42 3.44 -3.12
CA LEU A 85 2.94 4.73 -2.63
C LEU A 85 3.93 5.31 -1.61
N CYS A 86 4.45 6.50 -1.90
CA CYS A 86 5.17 7.31 -0.93
C CYS A 86 4.22 8.30 -0.27
N SER A 87 3.45 7.87 0.73
CA SER A 87 2.42 8.68 1.39
C SER A 87 2.94 9.78 2.31
N HIS A 88 4.22 9.76 2.69
CA HIS A 88 4.80 10.63 3.72
C HIS A 88 5.91 11.53 3.18
N ALA A 89 6.16 12.65 3.86
CA ALA A 89 7.29 13.52 3.57
C ALA A 89 8.59 12.93 4.14
N GLY A 90 9.64 12.94 3.34
CA GLY A 90 11.00 12.62 3.76
C GLY A 90 11.50 13.65 4.77
N ILE A 91 11.94 13.18 5.93
CA ILE A 91 12.58 14.04 6.94
C ILE A 91 14.10 13.96 6.79
N GLN A 92 14.62 12.76 6.59
CA GLN A 92 16.05 12.51 6.49
C GLN A 92 16.32 11.26 5.64
N GLY A 93 17.41 11.29 4.88
CA GLY A 93 17.82 10.19 4.01
C GLY A 93 16.89 10.03 2.82
N THR A 94 16.90 8.84 2.23
CA THR A 94 16.00 8.49 1.12
C THR A 94 14.73 7.83 1.64
N SER A 95 13.58 8.40 1.28
CA SER A 95 12.26 7.85 1.58
C SER A 95 12.13 6.43 1.04
N ARG A 96 11.41 5.59 1.78
CA ARG A 96 11.02 4.25 1.35
C ARG A 96 9.53 4.30 0.99
N PRO A 97 9.16 4.33 -0.30
CA PRO A 97 7.77 4.17 -0.69
C PRO A 97 7.30 2.81 -0.18
N ALA A 98 6.07 2.70 0.32
CA ALA A 98 5.52 1.40 0.69
C ALA A 98 5.00 0.71 -0.57
N HIS A 99 5.25 -0.60 -0.68
CA HIS A 99 4.76 -1.43 -1.78
C HIS A 99 3.50 -2.16 -1.32
N TYR A 100 2.42 -1.99 -2.07
CA TYR A 100 1.12 -2.59 -1.81
C TYR A 100 0.84 -3.64 -2.88
N HIS A 101 0.49 -4.86 -2.46
CA HIS A 101 0.04 -5.94 -3.33
C HIS A 101 -1.40 -6.31 -2.97
N VAL A 102 -2.32 -6.20 -3.93
CA VAL A 102 -3.70 -6.64 -3.78
C VAL A 102 -3.76 -8.13 -4.12
N LEU A 103 -3.80 -8.98 -3.09
CA LEU A 103 -3.79 -10.44 -3.24
C LEU A 103 -5.18 -11.04 -3.47
N TRP A 104 -6.21 -10.33 -3.03
CA TRP A 104 -7.61 -10.73 -3.21
C TRP A 104 -8.49 -9.49 -3.21
N ASP A 105 -9.46 -9.40 -4.12
CA ASP A 105 -10.39 -8.28 -4.14
C ASP A 105 -11.76 -8.67 -4.69
N GLU A 106 -12.74 -8.77 -3.80
CA GLU A 106 -14.14 -8.98 -4.17
C GLU A 106 -14.94 -7.68 -4.28
N ASN A 107 -14.36 -6.56 -3.81
CA ASN A 107 -14.99 -5.25 -3.94
C ASN A 107 -14.76 -4.65 -5.34
N ASN A 108 -13.88 -5.25 -6.14
CA ASN A 108 -13.56 -4.85 -7.51
C ASN A 108 -13.12 -3.39 -7.59
N PHE A 109 -12.21 -2.99 -6.70
CA PHE A 109 -11.63 -1.65 -6.71
C PHE A 109 -10.86 -1.40 -8.01
N SER A 110 -11.05 -0.21 -8.56
CA SER A 110 -10.12 0.32 -9.55
C SER A 110 -8.76 0.69 -8.92
N ALA A 111 -7.75 0.85 -9.76
CA ALA A 111 -6.43 1.36 -9.37
C ALA A 111 -6.54 2.69 -8.60
N ASP A 112 -7.25 3.66 -9.18
CA ASP A 112 -7.43 5.00 -8.60
C ASP A 112 -8.13 4.95 -7.24
N GLU A 113 -9.19 4.14 -7.09
CA GLU A 113 -9.91 4.00 -5.82
C GLU A 113 -9.04 3.38 -4.74
N MET A 114 -8.33 2.28 -5.05
CA MET A 114 -7.46 1.60 -4.10
C MET A 114 -6.30 2.49 -3.65
N GLN A 115 -5.64 3.15 -4.60
CA GLN A 115 -4.51 4.04 -4.33
C GLN A 115 -4.96 5.27 -3.52
N THR A 116 -6.10 5.86 -3.88
CA THR A 116 -6.68 7.01 -3.16
C THR A 116 -7.12 6.64 -1.75
N LEU A 117 -7.82 5.52 -1.58
CA LEU A 117 -8.22 5.01 -0.27
C LEU A 117 -7.00 4.78 0.62
N THR A 118 -5.98 4.09 0.11
CA THR A 118 -4.74 3.79 0.83
C THR A 118 -4.03 5.09 1.26
N ASN A 119 -3.91 6.07 0.35
CA ASN A 119 -3.32 7.36 0.68
C ASN A 119 -4.13 8.11 1.72
N ASN A 120 -5.46 8.14 1.62
CA ASN A 120 -6.33 8.81 2.59
C ASN A 120 -6.21 8.19 3.99
N LEU A 121 -6.12 6.86 4.10
CA LEU A 121 -5.93 6.17 5.38
C LEU A 121 -4.63 6.60 6.07
N CYS A 122 -3.58 6.95 5.33
CA CYS A 122 -2.31 7.46 5.88
C CYS A 122 -2.46 8.80 6.61
N TYR A 123 -3.55 9.55 6.42
CA TYR A 123 -3.84 10.80 7.13
C TYR A 123 -4.68 10.60 8.39
N THR A 124 -5.15 9.38 8.66
CA THR A 124 -6.01 9.08 9.82
C THR A 124 -5.23 8.73 11.09
N TYR A 125 -3.89 8.77 11.04
CA TYR A 125 -3.05 8.42 12.17
C TYR A 125 -3.08 9.48 13.29
N ALA A 126 -3.76 9.16 14.39
CA ALA A 126 -4.07 10.11 15.46
C ALA A 126 -2.86 10.70 16.23
N ARG A 127 -1.66 10.13 16.12
CA ARG A 127 -0.50 10.61 16.91
C ARG A 127 0.23 11.80 16.30
N CYS A 128 -0.08 12.19 15.07
CA CYS A 128 0.52 13.36 14.45
C CYS A 128 -0.39 13.98 13.38
N THR A 129 -0.27 15.28 13.18
CA THR A 129 -0.95 16.02 12.09
C THR A 129 -0.16 15.93 10.77
N ARG A 130 0.35 14.73 10.46
CA ARG A 130 1.16 14.44 9.27
C ARG A 130 0.72 13.10 8.69
N SER A 131 0.77 12.98 7.37
CA SER A 131 0.62 11.68 6.73
C SER A 131 1.77 10.74 7.15
N VAL A 132 1.42 9.51 7.52
CA VAL A 132 2.37 8.45 7.87
C VAL A 132 2.66 7.55 6.68
N SER A 133 3.70 6.73 6.81
CA SER A 133 4.21 5.91 5.71
C SER A 133 3.39 4.65 5.38
N VAL A 134 2.55 4.22 6.33
CA VAL A 134 1.61 3.08 6.29
C VAL A 134 0.54 3.30 7.35
#